data_AF-A0A963B1U4-F1
#
_entry.id   AF-A0A963B1U4-F1
#
_cell.length_a   1.000
_cell.length_b   1.000
_cell.length_c   1.000
_cell.angle_alpha   90.00
_cell.angle_beta   90.00
_cell.angle_gamma   90.00
#
_symmetry.space_group_name_H-M   'P 1'
#
loop_
_entity.id
_entity.type
_entity.pdbx_description
1 polymer ?
#
loop_
_entity_poly.entity_id
_entity_poly.type
_entity_poly.pdbx_seq_one_letter_code
_entity_poly.pdbx_strand_id
1 'polypeptide(L)'
;AIRFESMDDPYLRERAADIRALGRRILVRLLGAARTPIQPAENVVLVGQQVSAIDVGKIPIGRLSAIVSGHGSPFSHAAILARTLGIPAVMGVSDLPLSQLDGQELVVDGNTGQIHLHTNSAMRD
;
A
#
# COMPACT_ATOMS: atom_id res chain seq x y z
N ALA A 1 -20.73 -0.63 -4.36
CA ALA A 1 -19.59 0.31 -4.21
C ALA A 1 -20.05 1.76 -4.32
N ILE A 2 -20.58 2.20 -5.47
CA ILE A 2 -21.01 3.59 -5.71
C ILE A 2 -22.05 4.09 -4.68
N ARG A 3 -22.99 3.22 -4.26
CA ARG A 3 -23.96 3.53 -3.19
C ARG A 3 -23.35 3.76 -1.80
N PHE A 4 -22.17 3.21 -1.52
CA PHE A 4 -21.49 3.37 -0.23
C PHE A 4 -20.51 4.55 -0.23
N GLU A 5 -19.94 4.91 -1.39
CA GLU A 5 -19.09 6.11 -1.53
C GLU A 5 -19.87 7.41 -1.38
N SER A 6 -21.17 7.39 -1.71
CA SER A 6 -22.07 8.53 -1.61
C SER A 6 -22.74 8.67 -0.24
N MET A 7 -22.38 7.83 0.73
CA MET A 7 -22.89 7.94 2.10
C MET A 7 -22.08 8.95 2.91
N ASP A 8 -22.76 9.71 3.78
CA ASP A 8 -22.10 10.72 4.61
C ASP A 8 -21.19 10.10 5.69
N ASP A 9 -21.47 8.86 6.10
CA ASP A 9 -20.71 8.15 7.12
C ASP A 9 -19.29 7.77 6.60
N PRO A 10 -18.22 8.33 7.22
CA PRO A 10 -16.84 7.99 6.89
C PRO A 10 -16.53 6.48 6.96
N TYR A 11 -17.09 5.75 7.92
CA TYR A 11 -16.89 4.31 8.07
C TYR A 11 -17.51 3.54 6.90
N LEU A 12 -18.73 3.92 6.48
CA LEU A 12 -19.39 3.27 5.35
C LEU A 12 -18.71 3.58 4.01
N ARG A 13 -18.16 4.79 3.85
CA ARG A 13 -17.33 5.13 2.68
C ARG A 13 -16.06 4.28 2.62
N GLU A 14 -15.43 4.04 3.76
CA GLU A 14 -14.24 3.18 3.82
C GLU A 14 -14.58 1.72 3.47
N ARG A 15 -15.73 1.22 3.94
CA ARG A 15 -16.26 -0.10 3.56
C ARG A 15 -16.56 -0.23 2.06
N ALA A 16 -16.86 0.86 1.37
CA ALA A 16 -17.04 0.83 -0.08
C ALA A 16 -15.78 0.32 -0.78
N ALA A 17 -14.62 0.74 -0.29
CA ALA A 17 -13.31 0.39 -0.84
C ALA A 17 -12.98 -1.08 -0.58
N ASP A 18 -13.28 -1.60 0.61
CA ASP A 18 -13.16 -3.03 0.94
C ASP A 18 -14.03 -3.90 0.00
N ILE A 19 -15.29 -3.50 -0.24
CA ILE A 19 -16.21 -4.22 -1.13
C ILE A 19 -15.67 -4.25 -2.57
N ARG A 20 -15.12 -3.13 -3.06
CA ARG A 20 -14.48 -3.10 -4.40
C ARG A 20 -13.27 -4.03 -4.46
N ALA A 21 -12.42 -4.00 -3.44
CA ALA A 21 -11.24 -4.85 -3.36
C ALA A 21 -11.63 -6.34 -3.39
N LEU A 22 -12.68 -6.72 -2.66
CA LEU A 22 -13.22 -8.07 -2.68
C LEU A 22 -13.78 -8.45 -4.06
N GLY A 23 -14.58 -7.59 -4.68
CA GLY A 23 -15.13 -7.82 -6.02
C GLY A 23 -14.04 -8.03 -7.07
N ARG A 24 -12.98 -7.20 -7.03
CA ARG A 24 -11.82 -7.35 -7.90
C ARG A 24 -11.07 -8.67 -7.66
N ARG A 25 -10.94 -9.10 -6.40
CA ARG A 25 -10.32 -10.39 -6.05
C ARG A 25 -11.12 -11.58 -6.60
N ILE A 26 -12.46 -11.53 -6.53
CA ILE A 26 -13.34 -12.55 -7.10
C ILE A 26 -13.17 -12.58 -8.63
N LEU A 27 -13.23 -11.42 -9.29
CA LEU A 27 -13.03 -11.32 -10.74
C LEU A 27 -11.69 -11.90 -11.20
N VAL A 28 -10.58 -11.58 -10.53
CA VAL A 28 -9.26 -12.14 -10.83
C VAL A 28 -9.26 -13.66 -10.75
N ARG A 29 -9.94 -14.24 -9.74
CA ARG A 29 -10.05 -15.70 -9.61
C ARG A 29 -10.91 -16.33 -10.72
N LEU A 30 -12.03 -15.69 -11.07
CA LEU A 30 -12.92 -16.17 -12.13
C LEU A 30 -12.25 -16.12 -13.52
N LEU A 31 -11.41 -15.11 -13.76
CA LEU A 31 -10.66 -14.95 -15.01
C LEU A 31 -9.47 -15.91 -15.14
N GLY A 32 -9.22 -16.78 -14.15
CA GLY A 32 -8.08 -17.70 -14.17
C GLY A 32 -6.73 -16.99 -14.16
N ALA A 33 -6.69 -15.69 -13.82
CA ALA A 33 -5.47 -14.92 -13.73
C ALA A 33 -4.72 -15.33 -12.46
N ALA A 34 -3.98 -16.43 -12.55
CA ALA A 34 -3.05 -16.86 -11.52
C ALA A 34 -1.99 -15.76 -11.35
N ARG A 35 -2.07 -15.03 -10.25
CA ARG A 35 -0.94 -14.20 -9.83
C ARG A 35 0.15 -15.17 -9.39
N THR A 36 1.29 -15.13 -10.06
CA THR A 36 2.51 -15.77 -9.57
C THR A 36 2.72 -15.32 -8.12
N PRO A 37 2.90 -16.24 -7.16
CA PRO A 37 3.24 -15.84 -5.80
C PRO A 37 4.56 -15.07 -5.88
N ILE A 38 4.50 -13.76 -5.64
CA ILE A 38 5.71 -12.98 -5.41
C ILE A 38 6.24 -13.51 -4.08
N GLN A 39 7.40 -14.17 -4.10
CA GLN A 39 8.12 -14.40 -2.86
C GLN A 39 8.69 -13.04 -2.45
N PRO A 40 8.19 -12.43 -1.36
CA PRO A 40 8.68 -11.13 -0.96
C PRO A 40 10.16 -11.27 -0.61
N ALA A 41 10.99 -10.41 -1.22
CA ALA A 41 12.39 -10.24 -0.87
C ALA A 41 12.54 -9.91 0.62
N GLU A 42 13.77 -9.91 1.12
CA GLU A 42 14.04 -9.29 2.41
C GLU A 42 13.85 -7.77 2.26
N ASN A 43 13.23 -7.13 3.26
CA ASN A 43 12.97 -5.68 3.31
C ASN A 43 12.14 -5.10 2.15
N VAL A 44 10.84 -5.42 2.13
CA VAL A 44 9.87 -4.99 1.11
C VAL A 44 9.22 -3.66 1.49
N VAL A 45 9.15 -2.74 0.52
CA VAL A 45 8.26 -1.57 0.57
C VAL A 45 6.96 -1.91 -0.17
N LEU A 46 5.83 -1.86 0.52
CA LEU A 46 4.52 -2.11 -0.10
C LEU A 46 4.00 -0.83 -0.74
N VAL A 47 3.94 -0.82 -2.08
CA VAL A 47 3.49 0.33 -2.87
C VAL A 47 2.16 0.02 -3.53
N GLY A 48 1.20 0.94 -3.45
CA GLY A 48 -0.05 0.79 -4.21
C GLY A 48 -0.95 2.02 -4.20
N GLN A 49 -1.77 2.16 -5.25
CA GLN A 49 -2.70 3.29 -5.34
C GLN A 49 -3.69 3.34 -4.17
N GLN A 50 -4.04 2.17 -3.64
CA GLN A 50 -4.74 2.03 -2.38
C GLN A 50 -4.20 0.78 -1.68
N VAL A 51 -3.65 0.94 -0.48
CA VAL A 51 -3.14 -0.17 0.33
C VAL A 51 -4.15 -0.44 1.45
N SER A 52 -4.62 -1.69 1.56
CA SER A 52 -5.54 -2.12 2.63
C SER A 52 -4.83 -2.92 3.71
N ALA A 53 -5.47 -3.07 4.88
CA ALA A 53 -5.02 -3.96 5.95
C ALA A 53 -4.78 -5.41 5.46
N ILE A 54 -5.61 -5.88 4.54
CA ILE A 54 -5.49 -7.23 3.96
C ILE A 54 -4.22 -7.34 3.12
N ASP A 55 -3.79 -6.27 2.45
CA ASP A 55 -2.57 -6.27 1.64
C ASP A 55 -1.33 -6.30 2.52
N VAL A 56 -1.33 -5.52 3.60
CA VAL A 56 -0.29 -5.55 4.64
C VAL A 56 -0.16 -6.96 5.23
N GLY A 57 -1.28 -7.59 5.58
CA GLY A 57 -1.30 -8.94 6.17
C GLY A 57 -0.84 -10.08 5.25
N LYS A 58 -0.63 -9.83 3.95
CA LYS A 58 -0.04 -10.83 3.04
C LYS A 58 1.48 -10.91 3.15
N ILE A 59 2.11 -9.90 3.73
CA ILE A 59 3.56 -9.82 3.84
C ILE A 59 3.98 -10.42 5.19
N PRO A 60 4.95 -11.35 5.23
CA PRO A 60 5.45 -11.88 6.49
C PRO A 60 5.95 -10.78 7.42
N ILE A 61 5.63 -10.90 8.72
CA ILE A 61 6.14 -10.00 9.75
C ILE A 61 7.67 -10.01 9.70
N GLY A 62 8.28 -8.82 9.80
CA GLY A 62 9.73 -8.64 9.70
C GLY A 62 10.27 -8.51 8.27
N ARG A 63 9.45 -8.73 7.24
CA ARG A 63 9.82 -8.43 5.84
C ARG A 63 9.25 -7.13 5.31
N LEU A 64 8.25 -6.54 5.97
CA LEU A 64 7.68 -5.27 5.57
C LEU A 64 8.49 -4.13 6.20
N SER A 65 9.14 -3.32 5.37
CA SER A 65 9.97 -2.19 5.80
C SER A 65 9.25 -0.85 5.74
N ALA A 66 8.31 -0.67 4.81
CA ALA A 66 7.54 0.56 4.69
C ALA A 66 6.24 0.36 3.88
N ILE A 67 5.32 1.32 3.99
CA ILE A 67 4.10 1.40 3.17
C ILE A 67 4.06 2.74 2.43
N VAL A 68 3.77 2.69 1.13
CA VAL A 68 3.51 3.86 0.30
C VAL A 68 2.15 3.71 -0.36
N SER A 69 1.24 4.66 -0.13
CA SER A 69 -0.06 4.66 -0.79
C SER A 69 -0.41 5.99 -1.44
N GLY A 70 -0.97 5.90 -2.65
CA GLY A 70 -1.40 7.07 -3.40
C GLY A 70 -2.70 7.68 -2.89
N HIS A 71 -3.51 6.90 -2.18
CA HIS A 71 -4.71 7.37 -1.50
C HIS A 71 -4.64 7.06 -0.01
N GLY A 72 -5.53 7.67 0.76
CA GLY A 72 -5.63 7.50 2.19
C GLY A 72 -5.08 8.69 2.95
N SER A 73 -5.18 8.60 4.27
CA SER A 73 -4.72 9.62 5.20
C SER A 73 -3.82 8.98 6.27
N PRO A 74 -3.10 9.79 7.07
CA PRO A 74 -2.35 9.30 8.23
C PRO A 74 -3.20 8.52 9.26
N PHE A 75 -4.53 8.62 9.18
CA PHE A 75 -5.48 7.95 10.07
C PHE A 75 -6.17 6.75 9.42
N SER A 76 -5.81 6.39 8.18
CA SER A 76 -6.38 5.21 7.51
C SER A 76 -5.96 3.90 8.18
N HIS A 77 -6.73 2.82 7.97
CA HIS A 77 -6.41 1.50 8.54
C HIS A 77 -4.99 1.02 8.22
N ALA A 78 -4.51 1.24 6.99
CA ALA A 78 -3.14 0.88 6.62
C ALA A 78 -2.08 1.71 7.36
N ALA A 79 -2.31 3.01 7.54
CA ALA A 79 -1.40 3.89 8.29
C ALA A 79 -1.37 3.55 9.79
N ILE A 80 -2.52 3.26 10.38
CA ILE A 80 -2.62 2.84 11.79
C ILE A 80 -1.88 1.51 12.01
N LEU A 81 -2.04 0.55 11.09
CA LEU A 81 -1.33 -0.72 11.14
C LEU A 81 0.18 -0.54 11.01
N ALA A 82 0.63 0.29 10.06
CA ALA A 82 2.04 0.62 9.91
C ALA A 82 2.66 1.15 11.21
N ARG A 83 1.95 2.09 11.86
CA ARG A 83 2.38 2.68 13.13
C ARG A 83 2.47 1.64 14.25
N THR A 84 1.49 0.74 14.32
CA THR A 84 1.48 -0.36 15.30
C THR A 84 2.65 -1.33 15.08
N LEU A 85 3.04 -1.53 13.82
CA LEU A 85 4.16 -2.39 13.44
C LEU A 85 5.53 -1.68 13.55
N GLY A 86 5.56 -0.38 13.89
CA GLY A 86 6.79 0.40 13.99
C GLY A 86 7.47 0.68 12.64
N ILE A 87 6.71 0.61 11.54
CA ILE A 87 7.22 0.84 10.19
C ILE A 87 6.74 2.19 9.63
N PRO A 88 7.56 2.89 8.83
CA PRO A 88 7.17 4.13 8.18
C PRO A 88 6.03 3.90 7.16
N ALA A 89 5.11 4.87 7.10
CA ALA A 89 4.05 4.91 6.10
C ALA A 89 3.88 6.31 5.53
N VAL A 90 3.83 6.41 4.20
CA VAL A 90 3.53 7.64 3.46
C VAL A 90 2.24 7.43 2.68
N MET A 91 1.23 8.27 2.94
CA MET A 91 -0.11 8.15 2.37
C MET A 91 -0.46 9.39 1.56
N GLY A 92 -1.34 9.24 0.57
CA GLY A 92 -1.80 10.37 -0.27
C GLY A 92 -0.80 10.82 -1.33
N VAL A 93 0.11 9.94 -1.76
CA VAL A 93 1.12 10.26 -2.78
C VAL A 93 0.46 10.42 -4.16
N SER A 94 0.41 11.65 -4.67
CA SER A 94 -0.22 11.96 -5.97
C SER A 94 0.80 12.16 -7.09
N ASP A 95 2.01 12.61 -6.77
CA ASP A 95 3.01 13.05 -7.77
C ASP A 95 4.00 11.96 -8.21
N LEU A 96 3.80 10.71 -7.76
CA LEU A 96 4.73 9.61 -8.04
C LEU A 96 4.03 8.52 -8.87
N PRO A 97 4.63 8.05 -9.99
CA PRO A 97 4.08 6.94 -10.77
C PRO A 97 4.27 5.61 -10.02
N LEU A 98 3.36 5.31 -9.07
CA LEU A 98 3.45 4.15 -8.18
C LEU A 98 3.61 2.81 -8.91
N SER A 99 3.05 2.70 -10.13
CA SER A 99 3.18 1.49 -10.96
C SER A 99 4.58 1.25 -11.51
N GLN A 100 5.45 2.27 -11.54
CA GLN A 100 6.82 2.16 -12.03
C GLN A 100 7.82 1.83 -10.91
N LEU A 101 7.37 1.79 -9.65
CA LEU A 101 8.24 1.53 -8.51
C LEU A 101 8.52 0.04 -8.24
N ASP A 102 7.80 -0.85 -8.93
CA ASP A 102 7.98 -2.29 -8.73
C ASP A 102 9.41 -2.69 -9.08
N GLY A 103 10.06 -3.41 -8.17
CA GLY A 103 11.46 -3.81 -8.29
C GLY A 103 12.51 -2.70 -8.07
N GLN A 104 12.12 -1.48 -7.71
CA GLN A 104 13.07 -0.40 -7.40
C GLN A 104 13.39 -0.33 -5.91
N GLU A 105 14.63 0.07 -5.59
CA GLU A 105 15.03 0.39 -4.22
C GLU A 105 14.50 1.78 -3.83
N LEU A 106 13.91 1.85 -2.64
CA LEU A 106 13.23 3.03 -2.12
C LEU A 106 13.68 3.31 -0.69
N VAL A 107 13.97 4.57 -0.41
CA VAL A 107 14.07 5.09 0.96
C VAL A 107 12.78 5.82 1.28
N VAL A 108 12.11 5.42 2.36
CA VAL A 108 10.83 6.00 2.78
C VAL A 108 11.01 6.65 4.15
N ASP A 109 10.84 7.96 4.21
CA ASP A 109 10.85 8.71 5.46
C ASP A 109 9.40 9.04 5.87
N GLY A 110 8.90 8.29 6.86
CA GLY A 110 7.56 8.47 7.41
C GLY A 110 7.39 9.73 8.27
N ASN A 111 8.47 10.37 8.71
CA ASN A 111 8.40 11.59 9.52
C ASN A 111 8.22 12.84 8.64
N THR A 112 8.98 12.91 7.55
CA THR A 112 8.92 14.03 6.59
C THR A 112 7.91 13.79 5.46
N GLY A 113 7.45 12.54 5.30
CA GLY A 113 6.56 12.14 4.20
C GLY A 113 7.27 12.02 2.86
N GLN A 114 8.61 11.92 2.85
CA GLN A 114 9.43 11.88 1.64
C GLN A 114 9.72 10.46 1.19
N ILE A 115 9.83 10.30 -0.13
CA ILE A 115 10.19 9.04 -0.79
C ILE A 115 11.33 9.34 -1.74
N HIS A 116 12.45 8.66 -1.56
CA HIS A 116 13.62 8.78 -2.42
C HIS A 116 13.81 7.49 -3.22
N LEU A 117 13.88 7.63 -4.53
CA LEU A 117 14.28 6.57 -5.44
C LEU A 117 15.79 6.39 -5.34
N HIS A 118 16.25 5.18 -5.03
CA HIS A 118 17.67 4.90 -5.05
C HIS A 118 18.13 4.77 -6.50
N THR A 119 18.55 5.89 -7.10
CA THR A 119 19.34 5.91 -8.32
C THR A 119 20.75 5.49 -7.91
N ASN A 120 21.17 4.30 -8.32
CA ASN A 120 22.48 3.72 -8.02
C ASN A 120 23.60 4.78 -8.04
N SER A 121 24.25 4.99 -6.88
CA SER A 121 25.60 5.56 -6.63
C SER A 121 25.79 6.80 -5.72
N ALA A 122 24.93 7.11 -4.72
CA ALA A 122 25.30 8.20 -3.78
C ALA A 122 24.83 8.18 -2.31
N MET A 123 23.99 7.25 -1.81
CA MET A 123 23.50 7.37 -0.41
C MET A 123 23.53 6.05 0.36
N ARG A 124 24.73 5.50 0.51
CA ARG A 124 25.04 4.57 1.59
C ARG A 124 26.00 5.27 2.55
N ASP A 125 25.46 6.07 3.45
CA ASP A 125 26.10 6.50 4.70
C ASP A 125 25.01 6.81 5.74
#